data_AF-A0A7J6CUK2-F1
#
_entry.id   AF-A0A7J6CUK2-F1
#
_cell.length_a   1.000
_cell.length_b   1.000
_cell.length_c   1.000
_cell.angle_alpha   90.00
_cell.angle_beta   90.00
_cell.angle_gamma   90.00
#
_symmetry.space_group_name_H-M   'P 1'
#
loop_
_entity.id
_entity.type
_entity.pdbx_description
1 polymer ?
#
loop_
_entity_poly.entity_id
_entity_poly.type
_entity_poly.pdbx_seq_one_letter_code
_entity_poly.pdbx_strand_id
1 'polypeptide(L)'
;MAGMRLISCARDIMDLKEYLNRIGFTGQYDKPDLDNLFTIHKLHVMKIPFENLSIHSGEKNTLDLHIIYDKIVKSNRGGWCCENNLLFSWVLKEMGYKFTMLSSKVFTMDSHLINLVEIDGKQYIADVSFGVSCQIWHPLELISGKYQPQPPGVFRLINNGMQWVLERTRRKLLFQDNAFANSSLADKRLIKTVYSFTLTPRDADHFREMSDLLQTSPDSLFMLKSICSLQTPTGFRALIGWTYSEVTFKEDSDLVDMKEVPDCEIEALLREKFNLVLVNKFTPQNNKADYCI
;
A
#
# COMPACT_ATOMS: atom_id res chain seq x y z
N MET A 1 -51.29 26.76 -4.22
CA MET A 1 -50.33 27.29 -5.21
C MET A 1 -48.93 27.11 -4.67
N ALA A 2 -48.09 26.47 -5.49
CA ALA A 2 -46.62 26.33 -5.43
C ALA A 2 -45.96 26.06 -4.07
N GLY A 3 -45.72 24.77 -3.79
CA GLY A 3 -44.72 24.33 -2.83
C GLY A 3 -43.31 24.56 -3.38
N MET A 4 -42.48 25.19 -2.56
CA MET A 4 -41.08 25.45 -2.82
C MET A 4 -40.31 24.13 -2.74
N ARG A 5 -39.94 23.58 -3.90
CA ARG A 5 -39.01 22.44 -3.98
C ARG A 5 -37.65 22.92 -3.50
N LEU A 6 -37.25 22.45 -2.32
CA LEU A 6 -35.85 22.44 -1.90
C LEU A 6 -35.05 21.69 -2.97
N ILE A 7 -34.17 22.42 -3.65
CA ILE A 7 -33.16 21.87 -4.54
C ILE A 7 -32.24 21.04 -3.64
N SER A 8 -32.27 19.72 -3.83
CA SER A 8 -31.44 18.78 -3.08
C SER A 8 -29.96 19.12 -3.27
N CYS A 9 -29.22 19.15 -2.16
CA CYS A 9 -27.77 19.31 -2.09
C CYS A 9 -27.01 18.42 -3.09
N ALA A 10 -25.85 18.91 -3.51
CA ALA A 10 -24.90 18.24 -4.40
C ALA A 10 -24.76 16.74 -4.08
N ARG A 11 -24.82 15.90 -5.12
CA ARG A 11 -24.48 14.47 -5.03
C ARG A 11 -23.05 14.33 -4.52
N ASP A 12 -22.84 13.44 -3.56
CA ASP A 12 -21.51 13.05 -3.10
C ASP A 12 -20.62 12.64 -4.30
N ILE A 13 -19.43 13.25 -4.39
CA ILE A 13 -18.49 13.13 -5.52
C ILE A 13 -17.78 11.75 -5.56
N MET A 14 -17.91 10.97 -4.48
CA MET A 14 -17.31 9.64 -4.31
C MET A 14 -18.38 8.61 -3.99
N ASP A 15 -18.39 7.49 -4.73
CA ASP A 15 -19.30 6.35 -4.54
C ASP A 15 -18.51 5.10 -4.12
N LEU A 16 -18.89 4.50 -2.99
CA LEU A 16 -18.34 3.25 -2.50
C LEU A 16 -18.47 2.13 -3.54
N LYS A 17 -19.55 2.09 -4.32
CA LYS A 17 -19.77 1.05 -5.35
C LYS A 17 -18.72 1.12 -6.46
N GLU A 18 -18.29 2.31 -6.87
CA GLU A 18 -17.20 2.44 -7.85
C GLU A 18 -15.88 1.90 -7.30
N TYR A 19 -15.58 2.16 -6.01
CA TYR A 19 -14.42 1.58 -5.35
C TYR A 19 -14.52 0.04 -5.26
N LEU A 20 -15.67 -0.50 -4.86
CA LEU A 20 -15.87 -1.95 -4.77
C LEU A 20 -15.72 -2.61 -6.15
N ASN A 21 -16.24 -1.97 -7.21
CA ASN A 21 -16.01 -2.39 -8.59
C ASN A 21 -14.52 -2.33 -8.98
N ARG A 22 -13.81 -1.26 -8.60
CA ARG A 22 -12.37 -1.09 -8.86
C ARG A 22 -11.51 -2.21 -8.28
N ILE A 23 -11.88 -2.73 -7.12
CA ILE A 23 -11.20 -3.88 -6.49
C ILE A 23 -11.83 -5.23 -6.85
N GLY A 24 -12.95 -5.24 -7.59
CA GLY A 24 -13.66 -6.45 -8.00
C GLY A 24 -14.39 -7.17 -6.85
N PHE A 25 -14.82 -6.44 -5.83
CA PHE A 25 -15.61 -7.00 -4.74
C PHE A 25 -17.08 -7.18 -5.17
N THR A 26 -17.59 -8.41 -5.05
CA THR A 26 -18.97 -8.77 -5.43
C THR A 26 -19.79 -9.31 -4.26
N GLY A 27 -19.26 -9.22 -3.04
CA GLY A 27 -19.93 -9.69 -1.82
C GLY A 27 -20.98 -8.72 -1.30
N GLN A 28 -21.76 -9.16 -0.32
CA GLN A 28 -22.60 -8.28 0.48
C GLN A 28 -21.77 -7.59 1.56
N TYR A 29 -22.03 -6.31 1.80
CA TYR A 29 -21.28 -5.49 2.76
C TYR A 29 -22.20 -4.74 3.71
N ASP A 30 -23.40 -5.28 3.96
CA ASP A 30 -24.40 -4.68 4.83
C ASP A 30 -23.96 -4.62 6.31
N LYS A 31 -22.87 -5.32 6.66
CA LYS A 31 -22.31 -5.37 8.02
C LYS A 31 -20.78 -5.21 8.00
N PRO A 32 -20.22 -4.45 8.96
CA PRO A 32 -18.78 -4.28 9.13
C PRO A 32 -18.17 -5.49 9.88
N ASP A 33 -18.21 -6.68 9.27
CA ASP A 33 -17.66 -7.90 9.84
C ASP A 33 -16.22 -8.18 9.41
N LEU A 34 -15.59 -9.17 10.05
CA LEU A 34 -14.19 -9.53 9.82
C LEU A 34 -13.95 -10.14 8.44
N ASP A 35 -14.91 -10.93 7.92
CA ASP A 35 -14.77 -11.61 6.63
C ASP A 35 -14.76 -10.61 5.48
N ASN A 36 -15.64 -9.60 5.55
CA ASN A 36 -15.64 -8.48 4.62
C ASN A 36 -14.34 -7.68 4.71
N LEU A 37 -13.86 -7.37 5.92
CA LEU A 37 -12.59 -6.64 6.10
C LEU A 37 -11.42 -7.41 5.47
N PHE A 38 -11.35 -8.72 5.71
CA PHE A 38 -10.33 -9.60 5.14
C PHE A 38 -10.38 -9.63 3.61
N THR A 39 -11.60 -9.67 3.06
CA THR A 39 -11.83 -9.75 1.62
C THR A 39 -11.49 -8.46 0.92
N ILE A 40 -12.02 -7.31 1.37
CA ILE A 40 -11.74 -6.01 0.74
C ILE A 40 -10.27 -5.62 0.87
N HIS A 41 -9.61 -5.95 1.99
CA HIS A 41 -8.19 -5.69 2.19
C HIS A 41 -7.35 -6.48 1.18
N LYS A 42 -7.61 -7.78 1.06
CA LYS A 42 -6.94 -8.64 0.08
C LYS A 42 -7.18 -8.16 -1.34
N LEU A 43 -8.42 -7.84 -1.71
CA LEU A 43 -8.74 -7.36 -3.06
C LEU A 43 -8.06 -6.02 -3.36
N HIS A 44 -8.00 -5.09 -2.39
CA HIS A 44 -7.30 -3.82 -2.55
C HIS A 44 -5.82 -4.04 -2.91
N VAL A 45 -5.07 -4.78 -2.10
CA VAL A 45 -3.62 -4.98 -2.33
C VAL A 45 -3.30 -5.73 -3.63
N MET A 46 -4.29 -6.46 -4.18
CA MET A 46 -4.19 -7.23 -5.42
C MET A 46 -4.59 -6.43 -6.68
N LYS A 47 -5.33 -5.33 -6.51
CA LYS A 47 -5.90 -4.55 -7.62
C LYS A 47 -5.39 -3.12 -7.70
N ILE A 48 -4.97 -2.54 -6.59
CA ILE A 48 -4.50 -1.16 -6.51
C ILE A 48 -3.00 -1.17 -6.21
N PRO A 49 -2.15 -0.70 -7.13
CA PRO A 49 -0.71 -0.66 -6.91
C PRO A 49 -0.30 0.30 -5.79
N PHE A 50 0.74 -0.08 -5.05
CA PHE A 50 1.57 0.86 -4.31
C PHE A 50 2.57 1.49 -5.29
N GLU A 51 2.48 2.79 -5.51
CA GLU A 51 3.28 3.50 -6.52
C GLU A 51 3.54 4.96 -6.18
N ASN A 52 4.66 5.51 -6.66
CA ASN A 52 5.01 6.93 -6.55
C ASN A 52 5.29 7.58 -7.92
N LEU A 53 4.73 7.03 -9.00
CA LEU A 53 5.04 7.42 -10.38
C LEU A 53 4.61 8.85 -10.71
N SER A 54 3.62 9.39 -9.98
CA SER A 54 3.23 10.80 -10.09
C SER A 54 4.41 11.75 -9.87
N ILE A 55 5.24 11.50 -8.85
CA ILE A 55 6.46 12.31 -8.57
C ILE A 55 7.38 12.32 -9.80
N HIS A 56 7.58 11.15 -10.39
CA HIS A 56 8.45 10.92 -11.55
C HIS A 56 7.81 11.28 -12.90
N SER A 57 6.59 11.82 -12.86
CA SER A 57 5.85 12.34 -14.02
C SER A 57 5.53 13.84 -13.88
N GLY A 58 6.12 14.53 -12.89
CA GLY A 58 5.88 15.95 -12.63
C GLY A 58 4.56 16.28 -11.92
N GLU A 59 3.89 15.27 -11.36
CA GLU A 59 2.66 15.41 -10.58
C GLU A 59 2.97 15.39 -9.07
N LYS A 60 2.09 15.99 -8.27
CA LYS A 60 2.21 15.99 -6.80
C LYS A 60 1.27 14.94 -6.20
N ASN A 61 1.76 14.15 -5.24
CA ASN A 61 0.89 13.33 -4.40
C ASN A 61 0.22 14.21 -3.33
N THR A 62 -1.06 13.94 -3.07
CA THR A 62 -1.90 14.79 -2.23
C THR A 62 -2.50 14.02 -1.06
N LEU A 63 -3.07 14.74 -0.10
CA LEU A 63 -3.93 14.22 0.97
C LEU A 63 -5.40 14.64 0.79
N ASP A 64 -5.71 15.26 -0.35
CA ASP A 64 -7.09 15.55 -0.74
C ASP A 64 -7.78 14.26 -1.20
N LEU A 65 -8.72 13.78 -0.39
CA LEU A 65 -9.40 12.51 -0.62
C LEU A 65 -10.16 12.46 -1.94
N HIS A 66 -10.70 13.59 -2.44
CA HIS A 66 -11.40 13.61 -3.73
C HIS A 66 -10.44 13.40 -4.90
N ILE A 67 -9.27 14.06 -4.85
CA ILE A 67 -8.23 13.87 -5.87
C ILE A 67 -7.67 12.45 -5.81
N ILE A 68 -7.46 11.91 -4.62
CA ILE A 68 -7.02 10.53 -4.41
C ILE A 68 -8.03 9.55 -5.01
N TYR A 69 -9.32 9.75 -4.74
CA TYR A 69 -10.39 8.91 -5.26
C TYR A 69 -10.44 8.96 -6.79
N ASP A 70 -10.38 10.14 -7.40
CA ASP A 70 -10.40 10.29 -8.86
C ASP A 70 -9.16 9.64 -9.51
N LYS A 71 -7.99 9.74 -8.87
CA LYS A 71 -6.76 9.07 -9.30
C LYS A 71 -6.91 7.54 -9.23
N ILE A 72 -7.18 7.00 -8.05
CA ILE A 72 -7.11 5.55 -7.79
C ILE A 72 -8.33 4.80 -8.35
N VAL A 73 -9.53 5.34 -8.14
CA VAL A 73 -10.79 4.68 -8.48
C VAL A 73 -11.18 4.98 -9.92
N LYS A 74 -11.31 6.26 -10.30
CA LYS A 74 -11.79 6.63 -11.65
C LYS A 74 -10.73 6.45 -12.74
N SER A 75 -9.47 6.77 -12.43
CA SER A 75 -8.36 6.72 -13.41
C SER A 75 -7.55 5.44 -13.36
N ASN A 76 -7.98 4.44 -12.57
CA ASN A 76 -7.31 3.15 -12.39
C ASN A 76 -5.83 3.23 -11.98
N ARG A 77 -5.39 4.35 -11.37
CA ARG A 77 -4.03 4.49 -10.86
C ARG A 77 -3.84 3.77 -9.53
N GLY A 78 -2.61 3.80 -9.04
CA GLY A 78 -2.30 3.47 -7.65
C GLY A 78 -2.04 4.74 -6.84
N GLY A 79 -1.40 4.56 -5.70
CA GLY A 79 -0.87 5.66 -4.89
C GLY A 79 0.22 5.17 -3.96
N TRP A 80 0.85 6.08 -3.24
CA TRP A 80 1.77 5.69 -2.17
C TRP A 80 1.00 5.43 -0.86
N CYS A 81 1.70 5.25 0.26
CA CYS A 81 1.10 4.81 1.50
C CYS A 81 -0.04 5.73 1.99
N CYS A 82 0.18 7.04 2.03
CA CYS A 82 -0.82 7.98 2.53
C CYS A 82 -2.06 8.05 1.64
N GLU A 83 -1.92 8.00 0.32
CA GLU A 83 -3.06 8.04 -0.60
C GLU A 83 -3.93 6.78 -0.47
N ASN A 84 -3.30 5.60 -0.55
CA ASN A 84 -4.04 4.33 -0.47
C ASN A 84 -4.65 4.08 0.91
N ASN A 85 -3.89 4.29 2.00
CA ASN A 85 -4.43 4.05 3.34
C ASN A 85 -5.48 5.10 3.72
N LEU A 86 -5.41 6.34 3.22
CA LEU A 86 -6.46 7.34 3.44
C LEU A 86 -7.72 7.03 2.63
N LEU A 87 -7.57 6.59 1.37
CA LEU A 87 -8.69 6.04 0.62
C LEU A 87 -9.32 4.84 1.35
N PHE A 88 -8.51 3.95 1.90
CA PHE A 88 -9.00 2.81 2.66
C PHE A 88 -9.68 3.24 3.97
N SER A 89 -9.19 4.27 4.65
CA SER A 89 -9.89 4.88 5.80
C SER A 89 -11.30 5.37 5.42
N TRP A 90 -11.45 6.00 4.25
CA TRP A 90 -12.76 6.39 3.72
C TRP A 90 -13.63 5.15 3.44
N VAL A 91 -13.10 4.11 2.81
CA VAL A 91 -13.84 2.85 2.58
C VAL A 91 -14.32 2.23 3.90
N LEU A 92 -13.45 2.17 4.91
CA LEU A 92 -13.80 1.66 6.24
C LEU A 92 -14.96 2.44 6.85
N LYS A 93 -14.93 3.78 6.73
CA LYS A 93 -16.01 4.66 7.16
C LYS A 93 -17.32 4.37 6.42
N GLU A 94 -17.30 4.32 5.10
CA GLU A 94 -18.50 4.08 4.27
C GLU A 94 -19.11 2.69 4.48
N MET A 95 -18.27 1.70 4.82
CA MET A 95 -18.73 0.35 5.18
C MET A 95 -19.15 0.23 6.66
N GLY A 96 -19.08 1.31 7.44
CA GLY A 96 -19.56 1.36 8.82
C GLY A 96 -18.61 0.76 9.87
N TYR A 97 -17.34 0.54 9.54
CA TYR A 97 -16.35 0.08 10.51
C TYR A 97 -16.01 1.18 11.53
N LYS A 98 -15.81 0.78 12.79
CA LYS A 98 -15.14 1.63 13.77
C LYS A 98 -13.63 1.50 13.54
N PHE A 99 -12.96 2.60 13.22
CA PHE A 99 -11.53 2.60 12.98
C PHE A 99 -10.85 3.87 13.51
N THR A 100 -9.53 3.79 13.64
CA THR A 100 -8.64 4.89 14.01
C THR A 100 -7.45 4.91 13.06
N MET A 101 -7.16 6.06 12.45
CA MET A 101 -5.91 6.26 11.72
C MET A 101 -4.75 6.41 12.70
N LEU A 102 -3.65 5.72 12.42
CA LEU A 102 -2.42 5.76 13.21
C LEU A 102 -1.24 6.17 12.32
N SER A 103 -0.22 6.76 12.93
CA SER A 103 1.06 6.98 12.27
C SER A 103 2.08 5.94 12.70
N SER A 104 2.87 5.48 11.72
CA SER A 104 3.92 4.50 11.88
C SER A 104 5.26 5.04 11.39
N LYS A 105 6.31 4.62 12.08
CA LYS A 105 7.70 4.89 11.75
C LYS A 105 8.26 3.79 10.87
N VAL A 106 8.64 4.16 9.66
CA VAL A 106 9.45 3.32 8.77
C VAL A 106 10.86 3.90 8.84
N PHE A 107 11.84 3.07 9.23
CA PHE A 107 13.16 3.55 9.65
C PHE A 107 13.02 4.49 10.86
N THR A 108 13.39 5.77 10.79
CA THR A 108 13.13 6.73 11.88
C THR A 108 12.02 7.74 11.58
N MET A 109 11.47 7.73 10.36
CA MET A 109 10.51 8.74 9.91
C MET A 109 9.06 8.36 10.24
N ASP A 110 8.39 9.20 11.03
CA ASP A 110 6.96 9.11 11.33
C ASP A 110 6.13 9.57 10.13
N SER A 111 5.87 8.64 9.20
CA SER A 111 5.44 8.98 7.84
C SER A 111 4.41 8.02 7.23
N HIS A 112 4.19 6.87 7.86
CA HIS A 112 3.38 5.79 7.28
C HIS A 112 2.01 5.70 7.95
N LEU A 113 0.97 6.07 7.22
CA LEU A 113 -0.42 5.95 7.65
C LEU A 113 -0.85 4.48 7.67
N ILE A 114 -1.45 4.02 8.77
CA ILE A 114 -2.12 2.72 8.87
C ILE A 114 -3.48 2.87 9.56
N ASN A 115 -4.34 1.86 9.48
CA ASN A 115 -5.66 1.86 10.11
C ASN A 115 -5.75 0.79 11.21
N LEU A 116 -6.29 1.17 12.38
CA LEU A 116 -6.68 0.26 13.46
C LEU A 116 -8.20 0.07 13.40
N VAL A 117 -8.68 -1.13 13.13
CA VAL A 117 -10.11 -1.45 13.00
C VAL A 117 -10.58 -2.24 14.22
N GLU A 118 -11.74 -1.88 14.77
CA GLU A 118 -12.36 -2.57 15.90
C GLU A 118 -13.62 -3.33 15.43
N ILE A 119 -13.67 -4.64 15.72
CA ILE A 119 -14.78 -5.53 15.39
C ILE A 119 -15.02 -6.44 16.59
N ASP A 120 -16.24 -6.44 17.13
CA ASP A 120 -16.65 -7.27 18.28
C ASP A 120 -15.67 -7.23 19.47
N GLY A 121 -15.16 -6.03 19.77
CA GLY A 121 -14.19 -5.79 20.86
C GLY A 121 -12.76 -6.23 20.58
N LYS A 122 -12.46 -6.74 19.37
CA LYS A 122 -11.12 -7.08 18.91
C LYS A 122 -10.56 -6.01 17.99
N GLN A 123 -9.24 -5.86 18.00
CA GLN A 123 -8.54 -4.83 17.25
C GLN A 123 -7.65 -5.45 16.17
N TYR A 124 -7.65 -4.85 14.98
CA TYR A 124 -6.91 -5.32 13.81
C TYR A 124 -6.15 -4.18 13.15
N ILE A 125 -4.89 -4.40 12.79
CA ILE A 125 -4.10 -3.50 11.96
C ILE A 125 -4.39 -3.82 10.49
N ALA A 126 -4.95 -2.84 9.79
CA ALA A 126 -5.15 -2.84 8.35
C ALA A 126 -4.18 -1.84 7.71
N ASP A 127 -3.36 -2.33 6.78
CA ASP A 127 -2.41 -1.54 6.00
C ASP A 127 -2.40 -2.11 4.59
N VAL A 128 -2.96 -1.35 3.65
CA VAL A 128 -3.10 -1.78 2.25
C VAL A 128 -1.99 -1.25 1.34
N SER A 129 -0.95 -0.61 1.90
CA SER A 129 -0.02 0.15 1.08
C SER A 129 1.41 0.30 1.63
N PHE A 130 1.95 -0.77 2.19
CA PHE A 130 3.40 -0.88 2.41
C PHE A 130 4.14 -1.38 1.15
N GLY A 131 3.48 -2.24 0.36
CA GLY A 131 3.98 -2.74 -0.91
C GLY A 131 5.02 -3.85 -0.81
N VAL A 132 5.46 -4.29 -2.00
CA VAL A 132 6.49 -5.32 -2.21
C VAL A 132 6.31 -6.57 -1.32
N SER A 133 7.40 -7.09 -0.74
CA SER A 133 7.39 -8.32 0.03
C SER A 133 6.83 -8.19 1.45
N CYS A 134 6.70 -6.96 1.99
CA CYS A 134 6.25 -6.74 3.37
C CYS A 134 4.77 -6.38 3.49
N GLN A 135 4.07 -6.29 2.35
CA GLN A 135 2.63 -6.07 2.31
C GLN A 135 1.88 -7.23 2.97
N ILE A 136 1.11 -6.94 4.01
CA ILE A 136 0.14 -7.89 4.57
C ILE A 136 -1.02 -8.08 3.57
N TRP A 137 -1.55 -9.30 3.47
CA TRP A 137 -2.72 -9.59 2.61
C TRP A 137 -4.03 -9.51 3.37
N HIS A 138 -3.98 -9.74 4.68
CA HIS A 138 -5.11 -9.66 5.58
C HIS A 138 -4.76 -8.80 6.81
N PRO A 139 -5.74 -8.11 7.41
CA PRO A 139 -5.55 -7.41 8.67
C PRO A 139 -4.93 -8.32 9.75
N LEU A 140 -4.02 -7.76 10.53
CA LEU A 140 -3.34 -8.47 11.62
C LEU A 140 -4.06 -8.19 12.93
N GLU A 141 -4.46 -9.22 13.66
CA GLU A 141 -5.03 -9.03 15.01
C GLU A 141 -3.95 -8.45 15.94
N LEU A 142 -4.32 -7.43 16.71
CA LEU A 142 -3.41 -6.69 17.60
C LEU A 142 -3.15 -7.46 18.90
N ILE A 143 -2.44 -8.59 18.78
CA ILE A 143 -2.02 -9.44 19.90
C ILE A 143 -0.49 -9.54 19.89
N SER A 144 0.14 -9.07 20.97
CA SER A 144 1.58 -9.10 21.12
C SER A 144 2.11 -10.54 21.10
N GLY A 145 3.13 -10.80 20.29
CA GLY A 145 3.80 -12.10 20.17
C GLY A 145 3.07 -13.14 19.32
N LYS A 146 1.83 -12.88 18.87
CA LYS A 146 1.06 -13.82 18.04
C LYS A 146 1.71 -13.96 16.66
N TYR A 147 2.06 -15.20 16.29
CA TYR A 147 2.44 -15.54 14.92
C TYR A 147 1.20 -15.54 14.04
N GLN A 148 1.24 -14.79 12.93
CA GLN A 148 0.15 -14.65 11.97
C GLN A 148 0.65 -15.01 10.57
N PRO A 149 0.64 -16.31 10.20
CA PRO A 149 1.06 -16.77 8.89
C PRO A 149 0.17 -16.21 7.78
N GLN A 150 0.80 -15.67 6.75
CA GLN A 150 0.15 -15.23 5.52
C GLN A 150 0.99 -15.66 4.30
N PRO A 151 0.47 -15.61 3.07
CA PRO A 151 1.24 -15.99 1.89
C PRO A 151 2.59 -15.26 1.72
N PRO A 152 2.76 -13.97 2.07
CA PRO A 152 4.07 -13.29 2.04
C PRO A 152 5.07 -13.74 3.11
N GLY A 153 4.64 -14.46 4.14
CA GLY A 153 5.48 -14.86 5.27
C GLY A 153 4.72 -14.80 6.60
N VAL A 154 5.44 -14.94 7.70
CA VAL A 154 4.85 -14.90 9.04
C VAL A 154 5.02 -13.51 9.62
N PHE A 155 3.91 -12.88 9.96
CA PHE A 155 3.90 -11.57 10.63
C PHE A 155 3.75 -11.71 12.13
N ARG A 156 4.33 -10.77 12.87
CA ARG A 156 4.21 -10.71 14.32
C ARG A 156 4.19 -9.25 14.78
N LEU A 157 3.21 -8.93 15.61
CA LEU A 157 3.15 -7.64 16.31
C LEU A 157 3.77 -7.83 17.69
N ILE A 158 4.72 -6.99 18.06
CA ILE A 158 5.38 -7.01 19.37
C ILE A 158 5.12 -5.68 20.07
N ASN A 159 4.50 -5.74 21.24
CA ASN A 159 4.37 -4.61 22.14
C ASN A 159 5.53 -4.62 23.15
N ASN A 160 6.36 -3.57 23.15
CA ASN A 160 7.48 -3.42 24.08
C ASN A 160 7.19 -2.47 25.26
N GLY A 161 5.92 -2.11 25.47
CA GLY A 161 5.46 -1.19 26.51
C GLY A 161 5.44 0.28 26.09
N MET A 162 6.25 0.68 25.10
CA MET A 162 6.27 2.04 24.55
C MET A 162 5.57 2.15 23.19
N GLN A 163 5.74 1.14 22.36
CA GLN A 163 5.22 1.09 20.99
C GLN A 163 4.98 -0.35 20.55
N TRP A 164 4.20 -0.49 19.49
CA TRP A 164 4.05 -1.71 18.73
C TRP A 164 5.07 -1.76 17.61
N VAL A 165 5.59 -2.94 17.33
CA VAL A 165 6.54 -3.21 16.24
C VAL A 165 5.97 -4.33 15.39
N LEU A 166 5.85 -4.09 14.08
CA LEU A 166 5.53 -5.12 13.12
C LEU A 166 6.83 -5.76 12.61
N GLU A 167 6.93 -7.07 12.77
CA GLU A 167 8.00 -7.87 12.19
C GLU A 167 7.44 -8.83 11.14
N ARG A 168 8.25 -9.11 10.11
CA ARG A 168 7.99 -10.17 9.14
C ARG A 168 9.17 -11.15 9.15
N THR A 169 8.86 -12.44 9.25
CA THR A 169 9.77 -13.54 8.94
C THR A 169 9.52 -14.01 7.51
N ARG A 170 10.55 -13.94 6.66
CA ARG A 170 10.48 -14.39 5.26
C ARG A 170 10.85 -15.85 5.09
N ARG A 171 10.53 -16.42 3.92
CA ARG A 171 11.09 -17.68 3.42
C ARG A 171 12.44 -17.45 2.73
N LYS A 172 13.14 -18.54 2.38
CA LYS A 172 14.38 -18.48 1.59
C LYS A 172 14.11 -17.88 0.20
N LEU A 173 14.99 -17.02 -0.31
CA LEU A 173 14.90 -16.51 -1.69
C LEU A 173 15.67 -17.44 -2.62
N LEU A 174 15.08 -17.78 -3.76
CA LEU A 174 15.71 -18.52 -4.85
C LEU A 174 15.64 -17.67 -6.12
N PHE A 175 16.79 -17.19 -6.57
CA PHE A 175 16.88 -16.36 -7.77
C PHE A 175 16.96 -17.27 -9.00
N GLN A 176 16.13 -17.00 -10.01
CA GLN A 176 16.22 -17.72 -11.28
C GLN A 176 17.50 -17.33 -12.04
N ASP A 177 17.83 -16.04 -12.02
CA ASP A 177 19.08 -15.51 -12.56
C ASP A 177 20.01 -15.10 -11.41
N ASN A 178 21.17 -15.77 -11.35
CA ASN A 178 22.19 -15.53 -10.33
C ASN A 178 22.82 -14.13 -10.42
N ALA A 179 22.71 -13.43 -11.57
CA ALA A 179 23.17 -12.05 -11.70
C ALA A 179 22.47 -11.12 -10.69
N PHE A 180 21.21 -11.41 -10.35
CA PHE A 180 20.43 -10.63 -9.40
C PHE A 180 20.52 -11.12 -7.95
N ALA A 181 21.26 -12.21 -7.69
CA ALA A 181 21.39 -12.77 -6.35
C ALA A 181 21.97 -11.77 -5.35
N ASN A 182 22.73 -10.75 -5.79
CA ASN A 182 23.29 -9.68 -4.97
C ASN A 182 22.61 -8.31 -5.15
N SER A 183 21.44 -8.27 -5.80
CA SER A 183 20.69 -7.03 -5.96
C SER A 183 20.32 -6.41 -4.61
N SER A 184 20.50 -5.09 -4.50
CA SER A 184 20.09 -4.30 -3.32
C SER A 184 18.57 -4.17 -3.18
N LEU A 185 17.81 -4.53 -4.22
CA LEU A 185 16.35 -4.55 -4.21
C LEU A 185 15.79 -5.79 -3.49
N ALA A 186 16.60 -6.83 -3.29
CA ALA A 186 16.20 -8.04 -2.59
C ALA A 186 16.66 -8.00 -1.13
N ASP A 187 15.70 -7.83 -0.22
CA ASP A 187 15.97 -7.88 1.23
C ASP A 187 16.19 -9.32 1.69
N LYS A 188 17.43 -9.62 2.10
CA LYS A 188 17.86 -10.95 2.54
C LYS A 188 17.77 -11.13 4.06
N ARG A 189 17.25 -10.17 4.83
CA ARG A 189 17.06 -10.37 6.28
C ARG A 189 15.99 -11.43 6.52
N LEU A 190 16.27 -12.43 7.37
CA LEU A 190 15.29 -13.48 7.68
C LEU A 190 14.09 -12.90 8.45
N ILE A 191 14.39 -12.11 9.47
CA ILE A 191 13.41 -11.32 10.22
C ILE A 191 13.67 -9.86 9.90
N LYS A 192 12.62 -9.14 9.53
CA LYS A 192 12.67 -7.72 9.21
C LYS A 192 11.66 -6.97 10.06
N THR A 193 12.12 -5.92 10.74
CA THR A 193 11.23 -4.87 11.27
C THR A 193 10.64 -4.10 10.10
N VAL A 194 9.32 -4.14 9.97
CA VAL A 194 8.57 -3.47 8.89
C VAL A 194 8.36 -2.00 9.26
N TYR A 195 7.71 -1.75 10.41
CA TYR A 195 7.52 -0.42 11.01
C TYR A 195 7.18 -0.53 12.49
N SER A 196 7.23 0.59 13.22
CA SER A 196 6.71 0.70 14.58
C SER A 196 5.65 1.79 14.70
N PHE A 197 4.74 1.68 15.66
CA PHE A 197 3.64 2.65 15.83
C PHE A 197 3.15 2.73 17.27
N THR A 198 2.42 3.80 17.57
CA THR A 198 1.67 3.95 18.83
C THR A 198 0.17 3.89 18.51
N LEU A 199 -0.66 3.67 19.52
CA LEU A 199 -2.12 3.68 19.36
C LEU A 199 -2.72 5.09 19.44
N THR A 200 -1.88 6.13 19.31
CA THR A 200 -2.31 7.52 19.32
C THR A 200 -3.08 7.83 18.04
N PRO A 201 -4.36 8.24 18.13
CA PRO A 201 -5.15 8.65 16.97
C PRO A 201 -4.48 9.79 16.21
N ARG A 202 -4.54 9.74 14.87
CA ARG A 202 -4.04 10.78 13.98
C ARG A 202 -5.10 11.16 12.96
N ASP A 203 -5.03 12.40 12.48
CA ASP A 203 -5.80 12.87 11.34
C ASP A 203 -4.90 12.95 10.10
N ALA A 204 -5.50 13.06 8.91
CA ALA A 204 -4.75 13.16 7.65
C ALA A 204 -3.74 14.31 7.67
N ASP A 205 -4.06 15.44 8.32
CA ASP A 205 -3.17 16.59 8.43
C ASP A 205 -1.85 16.30 9.15
N HIS A 206 -1.80 15.27 10.03
CA HIS A 206 -0.56 14.82 10.67
C HIS A 206 0.51 14.42 9.64
N PHE A 207 0.08 13.92 8.48
CA PHE A 207 0.98 13.40 7.44
C PHE A 207 1.37 14.46 6.40
N ARG A 208 0.81 15.68 6.46
CA ARG A 208 0.96 16.70 5.41
C ARG A 208 2.40 17.15 5.21
N GLU A 209 3.03 17.60 6.29
CA GLU A 209 4.43 18.09 6.25
C GLU A 209 5.39 17.00 5.80
N MET A 210 5.25 15.80 6.39
CA MET A 210 6.11 14.67 6.04
C MET A 210 5.88 14.18 4.61
N SER A 211 4.64 14.17 4.12
CA SER A 211 4.34 13.85 2.72
C SER A 211 5.00 14.84 1.77
N ASP A 212 4.94 16.14 2.08
CA ASP A 212 5.59 17.19 1.29
C ASP A 212 7.13 17.02 1.30
N LEU A 213 7.72 16.71 2.45
CA LEU A 213 9.14 16.43 2.56
C LEU A 213 9.54 15.19 1.74
N LEU A 214 8.78 14.10 1.83
CA LEU A 214 9.08 12.83 1.15
C LEU A 214 9.01 12.93 -0.39
N GLN A 215 8.27 13.88 -0.94
CA GLN A 215 8.19 14.09 -2.40
C GLN A 215 9.04 15.26 -2.91
N THR A 216 9.86 15.88 -2.06
CA THR A 216 10.70 17.02 -2.45
C THR A 216 12.15 16.89 -1.98
N SER A 217 12.40 16.20 -0.88
CA SER A 217 13.75 16.00 -0.34
C SER A 217 14.59 15.13 -1.29
N PRO A 218 15.78 15.57 -1.70
CA PRO A 218 16.64 14.83 -2.64
C PRO A 218 17.08 13.46 -2.09
N ASP A 219 17.15 13.32 -0.77
CA ASP A 219 17.56 12.08 -0.09
C ASP A 219 16.39 11.13 0.18
N SER A 220 15.15 11.56 -0.12
CA SER A 220 13.98 10.71 0.04
C SER A 220 14.06 9.49 -0.88
N LEU A 221 13.75 8.31 -0.32
CA LEU A 221 13.57 7.08 -1.11
C LEU A 221 12.64 7.29 -2.31
N PHE A 222 11.58 8.08 -2.13
CA PHE A 222 10.57 8.32 -3.16
C PHE A 222 11.06 9.28 -4.26
N MET A 223 12.07 10.10 -3.99
CA MET A 223 12.75 10.91 -5.01
C MET A 223 13.86 10.10 -5.71
N LEU A 224 14.57 9.25 -4.96
CA LEU A 224 15.67 8.45 -5.48
C LEU A 224 15.21 7.25 -6.33
N LYS A 225 13.99 6.75 -6.09
CA LYS A 225 13.45 5.57 -6.77
C LYS A 225 12.02 5.80 -7.25
N SER A 226 11.76 5.48 -8.52
CA SER A 226 10.40 5.28 -9.02
C SER A 226 9.99 3.84 -8.74
N ILE A 227 8.92 3.64 -7.99
CA ILE A 227 8.47 2.36 -7.47
C ILE A 227 7.02 2.16 -7.91
N CYS A 228 6.72 0.97 -8.41
CA CYS A 228 5.37 0.49 -8.60
C CYS A 228 5.33 -0.99 -8.22
N SER A 229 4.51 -1.36 -7.25
CA SER A 229 4.37 -2.75 -6.80
C SER A 229 2.90 -3.15 -6.66
N LEU A 230 2.61 -4.41 -6.95
CA LEU A 230 1.25 -4.95 -6.91
C LEU A 230 1.30 -6.41 -6.45
N GLN A 231 0.47 -6.76 -5.48
CA GLN A 231 0.34 -8.16 -5.05
C GLN A 231 -0.36 -8.96 -6.16
N THR A 232 -0.04 -10.25 -6.25
CA THR A 232 -0.64 -11.20 -7.18
C THR A 232 -1.19 -12.40 -6.41
N PRO A 233 -2.08 -13.22 -7.00
CA PRO A 233 -2.62 -14.40 -6.31
C PRO A 233 -1.56 -15.36 -5.75
N THR A 234 -0.34 -15.33 -6.29
CA THR A 234 0.75 -16.23 -5.94
C THR A 234 1.99 -15.51 -5.41
N GLY A 235 1.94 -14.20 -5.16
CA GLY A 235 3.17 -13.43 -5.00
C GLY A 235 3.01 -11.92 -5.06
N PHE A 236 4.01 -11.25 -5.61
CA PHE A 236 3.92 -9.85 -6.01
C PHE A 236 4.84 -9.57 -7.19
N ARG A 237 4.61 -8.44 -7.84
CA ARG A 237 5.49 -7.88 -8.87
C ARG A 237 5.85 -6.45 -8.52
N ALA A 238 7.03 -6.02 -8.92
CA ALA A 238 7.48 -4.65 -8.74
C ALA A 238 8.34 -4.18 -9.90
N LEU A 239 8.12 -2.94 -10.32
CA LEU A 239 9.00 -2.18 -11.18
C LEU A 239 9.68 -1.10 -10.33
N ILE A 240 11.00 -1.15 -10.23
CA ILE A 240 11.81 -0.15 -9.51
C ILE A 240 12.85 0.44 -10.47
N GLY A 241 12.62 1.67 -10.91
CA GLY A 241 13.27 2.26 -12.07
C GLY A 241 13.16 1.36 -13.29
N TRP A 242 14.28 0.79 -13.72
CA TRP A 242 14.38 -0.11 -14.87
C TRP A 242 14.30 -1.59 -14.51
N THR A 243 14.34 -1.94 -13.23
CA THR A 243 14.34 -3.34 -12.83
C THR A 243 12.91 -3.82 -12.59
N TYR A 244 12.42 -4.72 -13.44
CA TYR A 244 11.20 -5.48 -13.17
C TYR A 244 11.54 -6.74 -12.36
N SER A 245 10.67 -7.04 -11.40
CA SER A 245 10.77 -8.23 -10.57
C SER A 245 9.40 -8.87 -10.40
N GLU A 246 9.38 -10.19 -10.39
CA GLU A 246 8.21 -10.99 -10.07
C GLU A 246 8.61 -12.07 -9.06
N VAL A 247 7.97 -12.03 -7.90
CA VAL A 247 8.26 -12.94 -6.79
C VAL A 247 7.07 -13.86 -6.61
N THR A 248 7.31 -15.17 -6.70
CA THR A 248 6.30 -16.21 -6.47
C THR A 248 6.54 -16.89 -5.13
N PHE A 249 5.55 -16.83 -4.26
CA PHE A 249 5.52 -17.47 -2.96
C PHE A 249 5.31 -18.98 -3.11
N LYS A 250 6.25 -19.80 -2.60
CA LYS A 250 6.13 -21.26 -2.50
C LYS A 250 6.10 -21.68 -1.03
N GLU A 251 6.00 -22.97 -0.75
CA GLU A 251 5.91 -23.48 0.63
C GLU A 251 7.14 -23.09 1.47
N ASP A 252 8.34 -23.41 1.00
CA ASP A 252 9.60 -23.19 1.75
C ASP A 252 10.49 -22.07 1.19
N SER A 253 10.14 -21.53 0.02
CA SER A 253 10.95 -20.51 -0.66
C SER A 253 10.12 -19.53 -1.45
N ASP A 254 10.71 -18.39 -1.76
CA ASP A 254 10.20 -17.41 -2.72
C ASP A 254 11.07 -17.49 -3.98
N LEU A 255 10.46 -17.80 -5.12
CA LEU A 255 11.13 -17.73 -6.41
C LEU A 255 11.17 -16.27 -6.84
N VAL A 256 12.35 -15.77 -7.18
CA VAL A 256 12.59 -14.38 -7.57
C VAL A 256 13.05 -14.37 -9.02
N ASP A 257 12.21 -13.83 -9.89
CA ASP A 257 12.55 -13.51 -11.28
C ASP A 257 12.77 -12.00 -11.40
N MET A 258 13.86 -11.60 -12.04
CA MET A 258 14.26 -10.20 -12.18
C MET A 258 14.87 -9.98 -13.57
N LYS A 259 14.58 -8.82 -14.14
CA LYS A 259 15.16 -8.38 -15.40
C LYS A 259 15.26 -6.86 -15.47
N GLU A 260 16.23 -6.38 -16.21
CA GLU A 260 16.26 -4.98 -16.64
C GLU A 260 15.29 -4.77 -17.80
N VAL A 261 14.66 -3.60 -17.82
CA VAL A 261 13.64 -3.19 -18.78
C VAL A 261 14.14 -1.96 -19.52
N PRO A 262 14.24 -1.99 -20.86
CA PRO A 262 14.59 -0.81 -21.65
C PRO A 262 13.59 0.33 -21.47
N ASP A 263 14.04 1.59 -21.51
CA ASP A 263 13.19 2.79 -21.37
C ASP A 263 11.94 2.74 -22.25
N CYS A 264 12.08 2.30 -23.50
CA CYS A 264 10.98 2.26 -24.47
C CYS A 264 9.90 1.21 -24.14
N GLU A 265 10.20 0.24 -23.26
CA GLU A 265 9.26 -0.84 -22.89
C GLU A 265 8.55 -0.57 -21.57
N ILE A 266 8.98 0.42 -20.78
CA ILE A 266 8.47 0.67 -19.42
C ILE A 266 6.98 0.98 -19.40
N GLU A 267 6.49 1.87 -20.28
CA GLU A 267 5.07 2.22 -20.31
C GLU A 267 4.19 1.05 -20.78
N ALA A 268 4.69 0.23 -21.71
CA ALA A 268 4.00 -1.00 -22.12
C ALA A 268 3.92 -1.98 -20.95
N LEU A 269 5.01 -2.15 -20.21
CA LEU A 269 5.06 -3.01 -19.03
C LEU A 269 4.13 -2.52 -17.91
N LEU A 270 4.08 -1.21 -17.63
CA LEU A 270 3.14 -0.62 -16.66
C LEU A 270 1.68 -0.94 -17.01
N ARG A 271 1.33 -0.83 -18.30
CA ARG A 271 -0.01 -1.14 -18.79
C ARG A 271 -0.33 -2.63 -18.66
N GLU A 272 0.55 -3.50 -19.14
CA GLU A 272 0.32 -4.95 -19.18
C GLU A 272 0.37 -5.60 -17.79
N LYS A 273 1.31 -5.18 -16.95
CA LYS A 273 1.57 -5.83 -15.66
C LYS A 273 0.87 -5.13 -14.50
N PHE A 274 0.65 -3.82 -14.55
CA PHE A 274 0.07 -3.08 -13.43
C PHE A 274 -1.30 -2.47 -13.75
N ASN A 275 -1.77 -2.58 -14.99
CA ASN A 275 -2.98 -1.90 -15.48
C ASN A 275 -2.92 -0.38 -15.26
N LEU A 276 -1.72 0.19 -15.39
CA LEU A 276 -1.46 1.62 -15.21
C LEU A 276 -1.21 2.30 -16.56
N VAL A 277 -1.86 3.44 -16.76
CA VAL A 277 -1.60 4.35 -17.88
C VAL A 277 -1.24 5.70 -17.28
N LEU A 278 -0.07 6.23 -17.66
CA LEU A 278 0.39 7.55 -17.25
C LEU A 278 -0.02 8.58 -18.30
N VAL A 279 -0.42 9.77 -17.85
CA VAL A 279 -0.82 10.87 -18.74
C VAL A 279 0.39 11.72 -19.12
N ASN A 280 1.25 12.00 -18.14
CA ASN A 280 2.46 12.77 -18.32
C ASN A 280 3.66 11.88 -18.62
N LYS A 281 4.70 12.47 -19.22
CA LYS A 281 5.97 11.79 -19.50
C LYS A 281 6.59 11.27 -18.20
N PHE A 282 6.79 9.96 -18.13
CA PHE A 282 7.46 9.30 -17.02
C PHE A 282 8.98 9.29 -17.19
N THR A 283 9.71 9.51 -16.10
CA THR A 283 11.18 9.38 -16.07
C THR A 283 11.56 8.42 -14.94
N PRO A 284 11.95 7.17 -15.24
CA PRO A 284 12.31 6.20 -14.21
C PRO A 284 13.53 6.67 -13.40
N GLN A 285 13.59 6.29 -12.12
CA GLN A 285 14.74 6.52 -11.26
C GLN A 285 15.05 5.29 -10.42
N ASN A 286 16.34 4.98 -10.25
CA ASN A 286 16.82 3.91 -9.37
C ASN A 286 18.17 4.24 -8.75
N ASN A 287 18.28 5.41 -8.14
CA ASN A 287 19.49 5.84 -7.43
C ASN A 287 19.66 5.03 -6.15
N LYS A 288 20.90 4.92 -5.66
CA LYS A 288 21.17 4.30 -4.35
C LYS A 288 20.44 5.12 -3.28
N ALA A 289 19.68 4.44 -2.43
CA ALA A 289 18.97 5.06 -1.32
C ALA A 289 19.48 4.44 -0.02
N ASP A 290 19.70 5.28 0.99
CA ASP A 290 20.01 4.82 2.34
C ASP A 290 18.71 4.52 3.07
N TYR A 291 18.53 3.25 3.41
CA TYR A 291 17.38 2.75 4.19
C TYR A 291 17.60 2.93 5.70
N CYS A 292 18.32 3.98 6.08
CA CYS A 292 18.80 4.26 7.43
C CYS A 292 18.62 5.73 7.79
N ILE A 293 17.50 6.34 7.38
CA ILE A 293 17.12 7.65 7.90
C ILE A 293 16.10 7.45 8.99
#